data_AF-A0AAX4IB86-F1
#
_entry.id   AF-A0AAX4IB86-F1
#
_cell.length_a   1.000
_cell.length_b   1.000
_cell.length_c   1.000
_cell.angle_alpha   90.00
_cell.angle_beta   90.00
_cell.angle_gamma   90.00
#
_symmetry.space_group_name_H-M   'P 1'
#
loop_
_entity.id
_entity.type
_entity.pdbx_description
1 polymer ?
#
loop_
_entity_poly.entity_id
_entity_poly.type
_entity_poly.pdbx_seq_one_letter_code
_entity_poly.pdbx_strand_id
1 'polypeptide(L)'
;MKATRNILLAGLAAQASALVQMEVRYSDNMIDVGNLDLFAATWQAIYAESGNTRAIMTDRSFGTQTNECTHADDYDPDVTVQVKMNGAWGRTPGLSDNQMRDGLVQSAWEVLSRAAEPYGYEVFNGCRGLTWMESVGYTSDAACGPRSGRNCEHACRNENSPGLAQCMNHTWGHKVPSSLRVTAYIDGRLQPDDLIIEFAARSNAVSGGCGWVGTIAGALAGFIPVGGDLFAAGIDIGCSN
;
A
#
# COMPACT_ATOMS: atom_id res chain seq x y z
N MET A 1 24.29 -22.56 -67.37
CA MET A 1 23.99 -21.14 -67.04
C MET A 1 22.98 -21.12 -65.90
N LYS A 2 23.00 -20.03 -65.13
CA LYS A 2 22.58 -19.86 -63.73
C LYS A 2 21.12 -20.23 -63.39
N ALA A 3 20.99 -20.79 -62.19
CA ALA A 3 19.78 -21.21 -61.52
C ALA A 3 18.78 -20.08 -61.23
N THR A 4 17.50 -20.47 -61.28
CA THR A 4 16.30 -19.74 -60.91
C THR A 4 16.38 -19.23 -59.48
N ARG A 5 16.09 -17.94 -59.27
CA ARG A 5 16.13 -17.28 -57.95
C ARG A 5 14.98 -17.78 -57.05
N ASN A 6 15.36 -18.29 -55.89
CA ASN A 6 14.49 -18.44 -54.73
C ASN A 6 13.98 -17.05 -54.28
N ILE A 7 12.67 -16.83 -54.31
CA ILE A 7 12.02 -15.79 -53.52
C ILE A 7 11.32 -16.52 -52.37
N LEU A 8 12.04 -16.69 -51.26
CA LEU A 8 11.44 -17.00 -49.98
C LEU A 8 11.03 -15.66 -49.35
N LEU A 9 9.73 -15.39 -49.37
CA LEU A 9 9.08 -14.40 -48.53
C LEU A 9 9.21 -14.85 -47.07
N ALA A 10 10.31 -14.49 -46.42
CA ALA A 10 10.43 -14.55 -44.97
C ALA A 10 9.71 -13.33 -44.37
N GLY A 11 8.38 -13.36 -44.44
CA GLY A 11 7.49 -12.45 -43.74
C GLY A 11 6.93 -13.13 -42.49
N LEU A 12 7.78 -13.41 -41.51
CA LEU A 12 7.33 -13.51 -40.12
C LEU A 12 8.16 -12.50 -39.34
N ALA A 13 7.50 -11.38 -39.02
CA ALA A 13 8.00 -10.44 -38.03
C ALA A 13 8.33 -11.24 -36.76
N ALA A 14 9.58 -11.15 -36.32
CA ALA A 14 9.90 -11.40 -34.93
C ALA A 14 9.08 -10.40 -34.12
N GLN A 15 7.95 -10.84 -33.56
CA GLN A 15 7.36 -10.17 -32.42
C GLN A 15 8.35 -10.41 -31.28
N ALA A 16 9.38 -9.58 -31.18
CA ALA A 16 9.99 -9.35 -29.88
C ALA A 16 8.84 -8.79 -29.03
N SER A 17 8.32 -9.60 -28.12
CA SER A 17 7.31 -9.15 -27.17
C SER A 17 7.96 -8.06 -26.33
N ALA A 18 7.61 -6.82 -26.62
CA ALA A 18 7.99 -5.67 -25.81
C ALA A 18 7.47 -5.89 -24.40
N LEU A 19 8.37 -5.97 -23.43
CA LEU A 19 8.01 -6.20 -22.03
C LEU A 19 7.33 -4.95 -21.47
N VAL A 20 6.28 -5.16 -20.70
CA VAL A 20 5.59 -4.13 -19.92
C VAL A 20 6.45 -3.82 -18.70
N GLN A 21 6.98 -2.61 -18.66
CA GLN A 21 7.72 -2.06 -17.52
C GLN A 21 6.77 -1.21 -16.67
N MET A 22 6.79 -1.43 -15.35
CA MET A 22 5.97 -0.67 -14.41
C MET A 22 6.81 0.40 -13.73
N GLU A 23 6.32 1.63 -13.67
CA GLU A 23 6.90 2.70 -12.87
C GLU A 23 5.89 3.11 -11.79
N VAL A 24 6.36 3.21 -10.54
CA VAL A 24 5.61 3.76 -9.42
C VAL A 24 6.29 5.02 -8.94
N ARG A 25 5.54 6.13 -8.90
CA ARG A 25 5.97 7.38 -8.29
C ARG A 25 5.14 7.67 -7.06
N TYR A 26 5.75 8.02 -5.95
CA TYR A 26 5.01 8.44 -4.75
C TYR A 26 5.53 9.77 -4.18
N SER A 27 4.71 10.44 -3.37
CA SER A 27 5.05 11.72 -2.75
C SER A 27 5.94 11.57 -1.52
N ASP A 28 6.83 12.52 -1.25
CA ASP A 28 7.59 12.57 0.01
C ASP A 28 6.72 12.82 1.24
N ASN A 29 5.57 13.46 1.05
CA ASN A 29 4.62 13.75 2.12
C ASN A 29 3.95 12.47 2.60
N MET A 30 4.13 12.16 3.89
CA MET A 30 3.53 11.01 4.56
C MET A 30 2.32 11.44 5.38
N ILE A 31 1.21 10.73 5.19
CA ILE A 31 -0.05 10.89 5.91
C ILE A 31 -0.15 9.78 6.94
N ASP A 32 -0.43 10.17 8.18
CA ASP A 32 -0.76 9.22 9.23
C ASP A 32 -2.19 8.72 9.01
N VAL A 33 -2.32 7.44 8.70
CA VAL A 33 -3.61 6.79 8.44
C VAL A 33 -4.05 5.90 9.59
N GLY A 34 -3.35 5.95 10.72
CA GLY A 34 -3.67 5.12 11.86
C GLY A 34 -3.69 3.64 11.51
N ASN A 35 -4.55 2.91 12.20
CA ASN A 35 -4.79 1.48 11.97
C ASN A 35 -5.70 1.15 10.77
N LEU A 36 -5.70 1.97 9.72
CA LEU A 36 -6.42 1.66 8.48
C LEU A 36 -5.92 0.33 7.90
N ASP A 37 -6.85 -0.59 7.60
CA ASP A 37 -6.54 -1.76 6.78
C ASP A 37 -6.27 -1.30 5.33
N LEU A 38 -4.98 -1.08 5.03
CA LEU A 38 -4.53 -0.61 3.73
C LEU A 38 -4.91 -1.58 2.61
N PHE A 39 -4.88 -2.89 2.85
CA PHE A 39 -5.19 -3.89 1.83
C PHE A 39 -6.68 -3.85 1.47
N ALA A 40 -7.55 -3.77 2.48
CA ALA A 40 -8.98 -3.64 2.29
C ALA A 40 -9.34 -2.30 1.63
N ALA A 41 -8.74 -1.20 2.08
CA ALA A 41 -9.03 0.15 1.61
C ALA A 41 -8.47 0.45 0.20
N THR A 42 -7.46 -0.29 -0.26
CA THR A 42 -6.86 -0.13 -1.59
C THR A 42 -7.13 -1.35 -2.48
N TRP A 43 -6.30 -2.39 -2.40
CA TRP A 43 -6.35 -3.57 -3.26
C TRP A 43 -7.76 -4.14 -3.39
N GLN A 44 -8.38 -4.54 -2.27
CA GLN A 44 -9.70 -5.17 -2.32
C GLN A 44 -10.76 -4.20 -2.82
N ALA A 45 -10.68 -2.92 -2.46
CA ALA A 45 -11.60 -1.90 -2.92
C ALA A 45 -11.54 -1.71 -4.44
N ILE A 46 -10.37 -1.81 -5.07
CA ILE A 46 -10.21 -1.78 -6.54
C ILE A 46 -10.96 -2.94 -7.19
N TYR A 47 -10.74 -4.16 -6.70
CA TYR A 47 -11.38 -5.37 -7.26
C TYR A 47 -12.86 -5.50 -6.90
N ALA A 48 -13.33 -4.78 -5.89
CA ALA A 48 -14.74 -4.71 -5.53
C ALA A 48 -15.51 -3.65 -6.34
N GLU A 49 -14.82 -2.70 -6.97
CA GLU A 49 -15.48 -1.59 -7.67
C GLU A 49 -16.19 -2.06 -8.95
N SER A 50 -17.36 -1.49 -9.21
CA SER A 50 -18.11 -1.81 -10.43
C SER A 50 -17.38 -1.26 -11.66
N GLY A 51 -17.18 -2.09 -12.68
CA GLY A 51 -16.47 -1.67 -13.89
C GLY A 51 -14.94 -1.72 -13.81
N ASN A 52 -14.37 -2.32 -12.75
CA ASN A 52 -12.93 -2.51 -12.58
C ASN A 52 -12.23 -3.33 -13.68
N THR A 53 -12.93 -3.77 -14.72
CA THR A 53 -12.30 -4.37 -15.90
C THR A 53 -11.78 -3.33 -16.89
N ARG A 54 -12.09 -2.05 -16.67
CA ARG A 54 -11.64 -0.95 -17.55
C ARG A 54 -11.16 0.28 -16.79
N ALA A 55 -11.84 0.64 -15.72
CA ALA A 55 -11.51 1.82 -14.94
C ALA A 55 -12.13 1.71 -13.55
N ILE A 56 -11.61 2.51 -12.63
CA ILE A 56 -12.18 2.73 -11.31
C ILE A 56 -12.17 4.22 -10.99
N MET A 57 -13.15 4.64 -10.20
CA MET A 57 -13.10 5.92 -9.50
C MET A 57 -13.78 5.73 -8.15
N THR A 58 -13.03 5.90 -7.08
CA THR A 58 -13.52 5.73 -5.71
C THR A 58 -13.12 6.92 -4.87
N ASP A 59 -13.99 7.29 -3.94
CA ASP A 59 -13.73 8.27 -2.89
C ASP A 59 -14.43 7.76 -1.63
N ARG A 60 -13.63 7.27 -0.68
CA ARG A 60 -14.13 6.61 0.54
C ARG A 60 -13.47 7.23 1.76
N SER A 61 -14.22 7.34 2.85
CA SER A 61 -13.73 7.82 4.14
C SER A 61 -13.79 6.72 5.18
N PHE A 62 -12.76 6.63 6.00
CA PHE A 62 -12.58 5.62 7.04
C PHE A 62 -12.29 6.31 8.36
N GLY A 63 -12.99 5.91 9.42
CA GLY A 63 -12.59 6.26 10.78
C GLY A 63 -11.47 5.34 11.22
N THR A 64 -10.35 5.90 11.65
CA THR A 64 -9.17 5.14 12.09
C THR A 64 -8.67 5.70 13.42
N GLN A 65 -7.76 4.97 14.06
CA GLN A 65 -7.13 5.37 15.32
C GLN A 65 -5.63 5.54 15.16
N THR A 66 -5.12 6.68 15.63
CA THR A 66 -3.70 7.04 15.62
C THR A 66 -3.06 6.96 16.99
N ASN A 67 -3.85 7.03 18.06
CA ASN A 67 -3.38 6.88 19.43
C ASN A 67 -2.79 5.49 19.68
N GLU A 68 -1.56 5.43 20.20
CA GLU A 68 -0.89 4.16 20.51
C GLU A 68 -1.56 3.42 21.68
N CYS A 69 -2.31 4.13 22.53
CA CYS A 69 -2.97 3.60 23.71
C CYS A 69 -4.32 4.31 23.92
N THR A 70 -5.42 3.64 23.60
CA THR A 70 -6.78 4.19 23.69
C THR A 70 -7.57 3.54 24.82
N HIS A 71 -8.13 4.38 25.70
CA HIS A 71 -8.91 3.93 26.86
C HIS A 71 -10.10 3.04 26.45
N ALA A 72 -10.49 2.12 27.33
CA ALA A 72 -11.57 1.18 27.05
C ALA A 72 -12.95 1.81 26.93
N ASP A 73 -13.13 3.04 27.38
CA ASP A 73 -14.40 3.77 27.19
C ASP A 73 -14.33 4.73 25.98
N ASP A 74 -13.19 4.81 25.30
CA ASP A 74 -12.98 5.62 24.10
C ASP A 74 -12.87 4.70 22.88
N TYR A 75 -14.01 4.51 22.20
CA TYR A 75 -14.12 3.64 21.03
C TYR A 75 -14.20 4.41 19.71
N ASP A 76 -14.26 5.74 19.79
CA ASP A 76 -14.46 6.55 18.60
C ASP A 76 -13.13 6.68 17.82
N PRO A 77 -13.20 6.72 16.48
CA PRO A 77 -12.05 7.10 15.66
C PRO A 77 -11.54 8.51 16.00
N ASP A 78 -10.23 8.66 16.20
CA ASP A 78 -9.60 9.95 16.48
C ASP A 78 -9.29 10.75 15.19
N VAL A 79 -9.26 10.07 14.04
CA VAL A 79 -9.04 10.67 12.74
C VAL A 79 -9.95 10.05 11.66
N THR A 80 -10.28 10.85 10.66
CA THR A 80 -10.92 10.38 9.43
C THR A 80 -9.92 10.45 8.29
N VAL A 81 -9.69 9.29 7.67
CA VAL A 81 -8.83 9.13 6.50
C VAL A 81 -9.69 9.03 5.25
N GLN A 82 -9.42 9.86 4.26
CA GLN A 82 -9.99 9.78 2.93
C GLN A 82 -9.02 9.06 2.00
N VAL A 83 -9.52 8.05 1.29
CA VAL A 83 -8.79 7.33 0.25
C VAL A 83 -9.52 7.55 -1.07
N LYS A 84 -8.83 8.15 -2.03
CA LYS A 84 -9.31 8.31 -3.40
C LYS A 84 -8.48 7.45 -4.32
N MET A 85 -9.15 6.74 -5.22
CA MET A 85 -8.46 5.97 -6.25
C MET A 85 -9.09 6.25 -7.59
N ASN A 86 -8.26 6.54 -8.57
CA ASN A 86 -8.65 6.71 -9.95
C ASN A 86 -7.70 5.89 -10.81
N GLY A 87 -8.23 5.09 -11.72
CA GLY A 87 -7.40 4.30 -12.61
C GLY A 87 -8.14 3.96 -13.88
N ALA A 88 -7.39 3.82 -14.95
CA ALA A 88 -7.88 3.42 -16.26
C ALA A 88 -6.89 2.44 -16.89
N TRP A 89 -7.42 1.39 -17.49
CA TRP A 89 -6.63 0.39 -18.20
C TRP A 89 -7.39 -0.16 -19.40
N GLY A 90 -6.63 -0.41 -20.45
CA GLY A 90 -7.10 -0.96 -21.71
C GLY A 90 -6.62 -2.37 -21.96
N ARG A 91 -7.05 -2.90 -23.10
CA ARG A 91 -6.48 -4.14 -23.66
C ARG A 91 -5.15 -3.81 -24.32
N THR A 92 -4.08 -4.26 -23.71
CA THR A 92 -2.73 -4.22 -24.31
C THR A 92 -2.53 -5.47 -25.18
N PRO A 93 -2.09 -5.32 -26.45
CA PRO A 93 -1.78 -6.48 -27.29
C PRO A 93 -0.82 -7.45 -26.60
N GLY A 94 -1.16 -8.74 -26.61
CA GLY A 94 -0.36 -9.80 -25.97
C GLY A 94 -0.78 -10.09 -24.53
N LEU A 95 -1.32 -9.12 -23.80
CA LEU A 95 -1.87 -9.35 -22.45
C LEU A 95 -3.29 -9.92 -22.52
N SER A 96 -3.60 -10.85 -21.62
CA SER A 96 -4.97 -11.28 -21.36
C SER A 96 -5.77 -10.20 -20.62
N ASP A 97 -7.11 -10.30 -20.68
CA ASP A 97 -8.04 -9.18 -20.49
C ASP A 97 -7.68 -8.18 -19.39
N ASN A 98 -7.41 -8.64 -18.16
CA ASN A 98 -7.15 -7.75 -17.03
C ASN A 98 -5.70 -7.78 -16.52
N GLN A 99 -4.75 -8.34 -17.28
CA GLN A 99 -3.36 -8.42 -16.81
C GLN A 99 -2.71 -7.06 -16.63
N MET A 100 -3.06 -6.05 -17.45
CA MET A 100 -2.56 -4.68 -17.24
C MET A 100 -3.03 -4.11 -15.89
N ARG A 101 -4.33 -4.27 -15.58
CA ARG A 101 -4.88 -3.92 -14.26
C ARG A 101 -4.12 -4.62 -13.15
N ASP A 102 -3.98 -5.94 -13.26
CA ASP A 102 -3.35 -6.74 -12.21
C ASP A 102 -1.90 -6.29 -12.00
N GLY A 103 -1.17 -5.96 -13.07
CA GLY A 103 0.18 -5.38 -12.98
C GLY A 103 0.21 -4.00 -12.32
N LEU A 104 -0.72 -3.10 -12.65
CA LEU A 104 -0.87 -1.79 -12.01
C LEU A 104 -1.16 -1.91 -10.51
N VAL A 105 -2.16 -2.72 -10.15
CA VAL A 105 -2.60 -2.90 -8.76
C VAL A 105 -1.52 -3.60 -7.95
N GLN A 106 -0.87 -4.62 -8.52
CA GLN A 106 0.20 -5.35 -7.86
C GLN A 106 1.43 -4.49 -7.62
N SER A 107 1.83 -3.68 -8.60
CA SER A 107 2.93 -2.73 -8.42
C SER A 107 2.60 -1.65 -7.41
N ALA A 108 1.37 -1.12 -7.42
CA ALA A 108 0.91 -0.13 -6.44
C ALA A 108 1.00 -0.66 -5.02
N TRP A 109 0.50 -1.88 -4.80
CA TRP A 109 0.46 -2.50 -3.48
C TRP A 109 1.82 -2.85 -2.92
N GLU A 110 2.72 -3.42 -3.74
CA GLU A 110 4.07 -3.73 -3.30
C GLU A 110 4.83 -2.49 -2.86
N VAL A 111 4.73 -1.40 -3.65
CA VAL A 111 5.40 -0.14 -3.30
C VAL A 111 4.74 0.53 -2.10
N LEU A 112 3.40 0.58 -2.04
CA LEU A 112 2.67 1.15 -0.90
C LEU A 112 3.03 0.43 0.40
N SER A 113 2.99 -0.91 0.40
CA SER A 113 3.26 -1.74 1.59
C SER A 113 4.68 -1.50 2.10
N ARG A 114 5.66 -1.49 1.19
CA ARG A 114 7.08 -1.29 1.53
C ARG A 114 7.41 0.15 1.93
N ALA A 115 6.69 1.13 1.40
CA ALA A 115 6.80 2.52 1.83
C ALA A 115 6.18 2.75 3.21
N ALA A 116 5.13 1.98 3.56
CA ALA A 116 4.44 2.08 4.85
C ALA A 116 5.14 1.32 5.98
N GLU A 117 5.79 0.19 5.68
CA GLU A 117 6.39 -0.72 6.67
C GLU A 117 7.36 -0.03 7.66
N PRO A 118 8.32 0.82 7.23
CA PRO A 118 9.24 1.49 8.15
C PRO A 118 8.58 2.47 9.13
N TYR A 119 7.35 2.92 8.81
CA TYR A 119 6.58 3.86 9.62
C TYR A 119 5.44 3.17 10.38
N GLY A 120 5.48 1.84 10.45
CA GLY A 120 4.57 1.05 11.24
C GLY A 120 4.71 1.34 12.74
N TYR A 121 3.59 1.41 13.44
CA TYR A 121 3.55 1.57 14.89
C TYR A 121 2.36 0.84 15.48
N GLU A 122 2.33 0.73 16.80
CA GLU A 122 1.33 -0.07 17.49
C GLU A 122 0.18 0.78 17.98
N VAL A 123 -1.03 0.27 17.76
CA VAL A 123 -2.28 0.90 18.21
C VAL A 123 -2.99 -0.09 19.11
N PHE A 124 -2.93 0.17 20.41
CA PHE A 124 -3.64 -0.60 21.43
C PHE A 124 -4.95 0.06 21.82
N ASN A 125 -6.01 -0.75 21.89
CA ASN A 125 -7.35 -0.29 22.25
C ASN A 125 -7.97 -1.15 23.34
N GLY A 126 -9.05 -0.64 23.93
CA GLY A 126 -9.68 -1.34 25.04
C GLY A 126 -8.80 -1.31 26.28
N CYS A 127 -7.99 -0.25 26.44
CA CYS A 127 -7.02 -0.16 27.51
C CYS A 127 -7.66 0.27 28.82
N ARG A 128 -7.33 -0.44 29.90
CA ARG A 128 -7.68 -0.08 31.28
C ARG A 128 -6.43 0.06 32.13
N GLY A 129 -6.52 0.75 33.26
CA GLY A 129 -5.38 1.02 34.13
C GLY A 129 -4.54 2.19 33.63
N LEU A 130 -5.12 3.08 32.81
CA LEU A 130 -4.41 4.27 32.32
C LEU A 130 -4.24 5.32 33.41
N THR A 131 -5.02 5.20 34.48
CA THR A 131 -4.88 5.97 35.72
C THR A 131 -4.77 5.03 36.93
N TRP A 132 -4.12 5.50 37.98
CA TRP A 132 -3.89 4.72 39.22
C TRP A 132 -5.17 4.33 39.97
N MET A 133 -6.27 5.04 39.72
CA MET A 133 -7.58 4.77 40.33
C MET A 133 -8.36 3.68 39.61
N GLU A 134 -7.95 3.33 38.39
CA GLU A 134 -8.69 2.42 37.54
C GLU A 134 -8.32 0.97 37.83
N SER A 135 -9.34 0.12 37.99
CA SER A 135 -9.13 -1.31 38.21
C SER A 135 -8.90 -2.04 36.89
N VAL A 136 -7.93 -2.95 36.91
CA VAL A 136 -7.59 -3.81 35.78
C VAL A 136 -7.90 -5.27 36.12
N GLY A 137 -8.37 -6.04 35.14
CA GLY A 137 -8.74 -7.45 35.34
C GLY A 137 -7.55 -8.40 35.50
N TYR A 138 -6.36 -8.02 35.00
CA TYR A 138 -5.13 -8.81 35.00
C TYR A 138 -5.29 -10.20 34.36
N THR A 139 -5.46 -10.23 33.04
CA THR A 139 -5.58 -11.45 32.23
C THR A 139 -4.35 -11.69 31.36
N SER A 140 -4.00 -12.97 31.17
CA SER A 140 -2.97 -13.39 30.21
C SER A 140 -3.40 -13.19 28.76
N ASP A 141 -4.71 -13.13 28.51
CA ASP A 141 -5.28 -13.04 27.16
C ASP A 141 -5.29 -11.61 26.61
N ALA A 142 -4.80 -10.64 27.39
CA ALA A 142 -4.68 -9.26 26.95
C ALA A 142 -3.58 -9.12 25.89
N ALA A 143 -3.79 -8.24 24.91
CA ALA A 143 -2.80 -7.98 23.87
C ALA A 143 -1.51 -7.35 24.43
N CYS A 144 -1.64 -6.53 25.49
CA CYS A 144 -0.54 -6.15 26.36
C CYS A 144 -1.04 -5.95 27.79
N GLY A 145 -0.15 -6.07 28.78
CA GLY A 145 -0.41 -5.75 30.17
C GLY A 145 0.46 -6.52 31.16
N PRO A 146 0.32 -6.30 32.47
CA PRO A 146 1.25 -6.83 33.47
C PRO A 146 1.29 -8.36 33.59
N ARG A 147 0.23 -9.04 33.13
CA ARG A 147 0.14 -10.50 33.06
C ARG A 147 0.11 -11.07 31.64
N SER A 148 0.17 -10.21 30.63
CA SER A 148 0.29 -10.64 29.22
C SER A 148 1.73 -11.03 28.91
N GLY A 149 1.95 -11.69 27.77
CA GLY A 149 3.29 -11.94 27.24
C GLY A 149 4.05 -10.67 26.83
N ARG A 150 3.39 -9.51 26.86
CA ARG A 150 3.90 -8.21 26.41
C ARG A 150 3.50 -7.09 27.38
N ASN A 151 4.40 -6.14 27.65
CA ASN A 151 4.09 -4.93 28.43
C ASN A 151 3.45 -3.82 27.56
N CYS A 152 2.58 -3.00 28.17
CA CYS A 152 2.01 -1.81 27.51
C CYS A 152 2.84 -0.53 27.74
N GLU A 153 3.92 -0.60 28.52
CA GLU A 153 4.62 0.58 29.04
C GLU A 153 5.10 1.54 27.96
N HIS A 154 5.58 1.01 26.82
CA HIS A 154 6.05 1.85 25.73
C HIS A 154 4.89 2.55 25.01
N ALA A 155 3.87 1.79 24.60
CA ALA A 155 2.72 2.33 23.88
C ALA A 155 1.90 3.30 24.73
N CYS A 156 1.71 2.99 26.02
CA CYS A 156 0.98 3.82 26.97
C CYS A 156 1.88 4.81 27.74
N ARG A 157 3.11 5.08 27.28
CA ARG A 157 4.10 5.93 27.99
C ARG A 157 3.61 7.34 28.34
N ASN A 158 2.63 7.83 27.60
CA ASN A 158 2.04 9.16 27.78
C ASN A 158 0.84 9.16 28.75
N GLU A 159 0.43 7.99 29.23
CA GLU A 159 -0.65 7.84 30.21
C GLU A 159 -0.16 8.06 31.64
N ASN A 160 -1.09 8.25 32.58
CA ASN A 160 -0.73 8.50 33.97
C ASN A 160 -0.16 7.26 34.68
N SER A 161 -0.42 6.05 34.17
CA SER A 161 -0.02 4.79 34.79
C SER A 161 0.36 3.70 33.77
N PRO A 162 1.38 3.93 32.93
CA PRO A 162 1.77 3.03 31.84
C PRO A 162 2.05 1.59 32.28
N GLY A 163 2.64 1.40 33.46
CA GLY A 163 2.98 0.07 34.01
C GLY A 163 1.78 -0.70 34.56
N LEU A 164 0.62 -0.04 34.72
CA LEU A 164 -0.62 -0.68 35.15
C LEU A 164 -1.57 -0.93 33.96
N ALA A 165 -1.29 -0.33 32.80
CA ALA A 165 -2.14 -0.43 31.63
C ALA A 165 -2.25 -1.88 31.13
N GLN A 166 -3.47 -2.29 30.79
CA GLN A 166 -3.77 -3.54 30.12
C GLN A 166 -4.74 -3.26 28.97
N CYS A 167 -4.34 -3.63 27.75
CA CYS A 167 -5.13 -3.42 26.54
C CYS A 167 -5.56 -4.76 25.96
N MET A 168 -6.83 -4.85 25.56
CA MET A 168 -7.40 -6.09 25.04
C MET A 168 -7.18 -6.27 23.55
N ASN A 169 -7.06 -5.17 22.80
CA ASN A 169 -6.93 -5.20 21.35
C ASN A 169 -5.58 -4.61 20.93
N HIS A 170 -5.00 -5.19 19.88
CA HIS A 170 -3.79 -4.70 19.23
C HIS A 170 -4.02 -4.67 17.73
N THR A 171 -3.78 -3.50 17.16
CA THR A 171 -3.80 -3.24 15.72
C THR A 171 -2.52 -2.52 15.34
N TRP A 172 -2.24 -2.50 14.04
CA TRP A 172 -1.03 -1.90 13.52
C TRP A 172 -1.36 -0.63 12.74
N GLY A 173 -0.77 0.48 13.17
CA GLY A 173 -0.87 1.78 12.53
C GLY A 173 0.20 2.00 11.47
N HIS A 174 -0.08 2.83 10.48
CA HIS A 174 0.84 3.13 9.39
C HIS A 174 0.85 4.61 9.02
N LYS A 175 1.98 5.05 8.45
CA LYS A 175 2.03 6.26 7.64
C LYS A 175 2.25 5.87 6.18
N VAL A 176 1.56 6.54 5.26
CA VAL A 176 1.63 6.26 3.82
C VAL A 176 1.91 7.53 3.02
N PRO A 177 2.50 7.43 1.81
CA PRO A 177 2.60 8.58 0.92
C PRO A 177 1.21 9.19 0.64
N SER A 178 1.12 10.52 0.62
CA SER A 178 -0.12 11.25 0.30
C SER A 178 -0.65 10.96 -1.10
N SER A 179 0.22 10.63 -2.04
CA SER A 179 -0.17 10.17 -3.37
C SER A 179 0.83 9.15 -3.90
N LEU A 180 0.31 8.18 -4.63
CA LEU A 180 1.05 7.16 -5.37
C LEU A 180 0.42 7.04 -6.75
N ARG A 181 1.25 7.06 -7.79
CA ARG A 181 0.85 6.87 -9.19
C ARG A 181 1.65 5.74 -9.79
N VAL A 182 0.96 4.83 -10.47
CA VAL A 182 1.55 3.77 -11.27
C VAL A 182 1.26 4.04 -12.74
N THR A 183 2.28 3.88 -13.56
CA THR A 183 2.20 4.00 -15.02
C THR A 183 2.91 2.83 -15.67
N ALA A 184 2.41 2.38 -16.83
CA ALA A 184 3.05 1.33 -17.61
C ALA A 184 3.82 1.91 -18.80
N TYR A 185 4.92 1.26 -19.17
CA TYR A 185 5.71 1.55 -20.36
C TYR A 185 5.89 0.29 -21.19
N ILE A 186 5.87 0.45 -22.52
CA ILE A 186 6.17 -0.61 -23.48
C ILE A 186 7.21 -0.05 -24.45
N ASP A 187 8.37 -0.70 -24.55
CA ASP A 187 9.53 -0.19 -25.29
C ASP A 187 9.93 1.24 -24.90
N GLY A 188 9.84 1.56 -23.60
CA GLY A 188 10.13 2.89 -23.07
C GLY A 188 9.10 3.97 -23.44
N ARG A 189 7.96 3.60 -24.03
CA ARG A 189 6.85 4.53 -24.34
C ARG A 189 5.76 4.43 -23.30
N LEU A 190 5.41 5.57 -22.73
CA LEU A 190 4.32 5.71 -21.76
C LEU A 190 3.01 5.21 -22.37
N GLN A 191 2.37 4.29 -21.68
CA GLN A 191 1.03 3.83 -22.00
C GLN A 191 -0.02 4.74 -21.34
N PRO A 192 -1.24 4.82 -21.90
CA PRO A 192 -2.33 5.57 -21.28
C PRO A 192 -2.88 4.90 -20.01
N ASP A 193 -2.41 3.69 -19.68
CA ASP A 193 -2.82 2.94 -18.50
C ASP A 193 -2.18 3.52 -17.23
N ASP A 194 -3.00 3.89 -16.26
CA ASP A 194 -2.54 4.40 -14.98
C ASP A 194 -3.45 4.06 -13.80
N LEU A 195 -2.86 4.13 -12.61
CA LEU A 195 -3.54 4.00 -11.33
C LEU A 195 -2.98 5.05 -10.38
N ILE A 196 -3.85 5.88 -9.81
CA ILE A 196 -3.52 6.90 -8.83
C ILE A 196 -4.28 6.57 -7.54
N ILE A 197 -3.57 6.56 -6.43
CA ILE A 197 -4.10 6.41 -5.08
C ILE A 197 -3.69 7.66 -4.29
N GLU A 198 -4.66 8.34 -3.69
CA GLU A 198 -4.45 9.52 -2.85
C GLU A 198 -4.99 9.26 -1.45
N PHE A 199 -4.18 9.62 -0.46
CA PHE A 199 -4.53 9.57 0.95
C PHE A 199 -4.58 10.98 1.52
N ALA A 200 -5.63 11.27 2.28
CA ALA A 200 -5.73 12.52 3.02
C ALA A 200 -6.28 12.25 4.43
N ALA A 201 -5.76 12.96 5.41
CA ALA A 201 -6.27 12.95 6.78
C ALA A 201 -6.25 14.38 7.32
N ARG A 202 -6.96 14.64 8.42
CA ARG A 202 -6.94 15.96 9.09
C ARG A 202 -5.63 16.24 9.84
N SER A 203 -4.74 15.25 9.96
CA SER A 203 -3.41 15.42 10.54
C SER A 203 -2.45 16.11 9.55
N ASN A 204 -1.44 16.81 10.08
CA ASN A 204 -0.43 17.44 9.23
C ASN A 204 0.46 16.37 8.59
N ALA A 205 0.64 16.43 7.27
CA ALA A 205 1.59 15.59 6.57
C ALA A 205 3.02 15.83 7.07
N VAL A 206 3.82 14.77 7.12
CA VAL A 206 5.24 14.83 7.52
C VAL A 206 6.10 14.41 6.33
N SER A 207 7.12 15.20 5.99
CA SER A 207 8.09 14.84 4.93
C SER A 207 8.95 13.64 5.34
N GLY A 208 9.47 12.89 4.37
CA GLY A 208 10.42 11.80 4.62
C GLY A 208 10.08 10.47 3.93
N GLY A 209 8.98 10.40 3.17
CA GLY A 209 8.63 9.21 2.39
C GLY A 209 9.75 8.76 1.44
N CYS A 210 10.46 9.69 0.82
CA CYS A 210 11.49 9.39 -0.17
C CYS A 210 12.76 8.75 0.40
N GLY A 211 12.96 8.74 1.72
CA GLY A 211 14.17 8.19 2.35
C GLY A 211 14.40 6.71 2.07
N TRP A 212 13.36 5.97 1.68
CA TRP A 212 13.39 4.52 1.48
C TRP A 212 13.40 4.08 0.02
N VAL A 213 13.36 5.00 -0.96
CA VAL A 213 13.27 4.66 -2.40
C VAL A 213 14.29 3.62 -2.83
N GLY A 214 15.56 3.80 -2.46
CA GLY A 214 16.64 2.87 -2.85
C GLY A 214 16.46 1.46 -2.28
N THR A 215 16.01 1.36 -1.03
CA THR A 215 15.72 0.08 -0.38
C THR A 215 14.53 -0.62 -1.04
N ILE A 216 13.46 0.11 -1.34
CA ILE A 216 12.26 -0.43 -1.99
C ILE A 216 12.62 -0.89 -3.42
N ALA A 217 13.36 -0.07 -4.18
CA ALA A 217 13.77 -0.40 -5.54
C ALA A 217 14.67 -1.64 -5.57
N GLY A 218 15.61 -1.75 -4.62
CA GLY A 218 16.46 -2.94 -4.48
C GLY A 218 15.66 -4.20 -4.16
N ALA A 219 14.65 -4.10 -3.30
CA ALA A 219 13.80 -5.24 -2.95
C ALA A 219 12.87 -5.67 -4.09
N LEU A 220 12.48 -4.75 -4.98
CA LEU A 220 11.59 -5.02 -6.11
C LEU A 220 12.32 -5.29 -7.43
N ALA A 221 13.64 -5.25 -7.47
CA ALA A 221 14.43 -5.43 -8.71
C ALA A 221 14.18 -6.76 -9.44
N GLY A 222 13.82 -7.83 -8.70
CA GLY A 222 13.47 -9.14 -9.27
C GLY A 222 11.98 -9.44 -9.29
N PHE A 223 11.14 -8.50 -8.87
CA PHE A 223 9.70 -8.71 -8.76
C PHE A 223 9.03 -8.69 -10.14
N ILE A 224 8.13 -9.63 -10.39
CA ILE A 224 7.35 -9.68 -11.63
C ILE A 224 5.89 -9.39 -11.26
N PRO A 225 5.31 -8.24 -11.69
CA PRO A 225 3.97 -7.83 -11.31
C PRO A 225 2.87 -8.82 -11.68
N VAL A 226 2.97 -9.50 -12.82
CA VAL A 226 2.06 -10.58 -13.19
C VAL A 226 2.85 -11.70 -13.83
N GLY A 227 2.63 -12.94 -13.36
CA GLY A 227 3.31 -14.12 -13.91
C GLY A 227 3.11 -14.26 -15.43
N GLY A 228 4.22 -14.33 -16.16
CA GLY A 228 4.26 -14.50 -17.61
C GLY A 228 5.45 -13.76 -18.24
N ASP A 229 5.70 -14.02 -19.52
CA ASP A 229 6.88 -13.49 -20.25
C ASP A 229 6.66 -12.07 -20.81
N LEU A 230 5.60 -11.38 -20.40
CA LEU A 230 5.20 -10.08 -20.95
C LEU A 230 5.41 -8.91 -20.00
N PHE A 231 5.66 -9.16 -18.70
CA PHE A 231 6.07 -8.13 -17.75
C PHE A 231 7.56 -8.20 -17.53
N ALA A 232 8.21 -7.04 -17.50
CA ALA A 232 9.60 -6.96 -17.09
C ALA A 232 9.73 -7.28 -15.59
N ALA A 233 10.87 -7.85 -15.22
CA ALA A 233 11.26 -7.95 -13.82
C ALA A 233 11.73 -6.58 -13.33
N GLY A 234 11.31 -6.20 -12.14
CA GLY A 234 11.58 -4.88 -11.59
C GLY A 234 10.36 -3.97 -11.61
N ILE A 235 10.32 -3.05 -10.65
CA ILE A 235 9.44 -1.88 -10.67
C ILE A 235 10.36 -0.67 -10.59
N ASP A 236 10.23 0.26 -11.54
CA ASP A 236 10.94 1.53 -11.47
C ASP A 236 10.28 2.40 -10.41
N ILE A 237 11.07 2.97 -9.50
CA ILE A 237 10.53 3.74 -8.38
C ILE A 237 11.06 5.16 -8.43
N GLY A 238 10.13 6.11 -8.50
CA GLY A 238 10.39 7.53 -8.31
C GLY A 238 9.79 8.02 -7.01
N CYS A 239 10.41 9.04 -6.41
CA CYS A 239 9.77 9.81 -5.36
C CYS A 239 9.83 11.30 -5.68
N SER A 240 8.75 12.00 -5.38
CA SER A 240 8.57 13.42 -5.72
C SER A 240 8.47 14.25 -4.44
N ASN A 241 9.36 15.24 -4.32
CA ASN A 241 9.38 16.22 -3.23
C ASN A 241 8.40 17.36 -3.49
#